data_AF-A0A1H6Q5R4-F1
#
_entry.id   AF-A0A1H6Q5R4-F1
#
_cell.length_a   1.000
_cell.length_b   1.000
_cell.length_c   1.000
_cell.angle_alpha   90.00
_cell.angle_beta   90.00
_cell.angle_gamma   90.00
#
_symmetry.space_group_name_H-M   'P 1'
#
loop_
_entity.id
_entity.type
_entity.pdbx_description
1 polymer ?
#
loop_
_entity_poly.entity_id
_entity_poly.type
_entity_poly.pdbx_seq_one_letter_code
_entity_poly.pdbx_strand_id
1 'polypeptide(L)'
;MEGENEKQTVITLNDESFKHYLIERYGDYAENSNWKRLKSASQDLISPETWVQLYHQAKHDITQKGGSLIGYELVNNILLSHDGINSHWPMNWMWVMRFGRD
;
A
#
# COMPACT_ATOMS: atom_id res chain seq x y z
N MET A 1 7.24 -2.16 36.56
CA MET A 1 7.94 -2.10 35.27
C MET A 1 6.94 -1.60 34.26
N GLU A 2 6.87 -0.28 34.08
CA GLU A 2 6.11 0.32 33.00
C GLU A 2 6.89 0.03 31.73
N GLY A 3 6.39 -0.88 30.90
CA GLY A 3 7.01 -1.19 29.61
C GLY A 3 7.00 0.07 28.78
N GLU A 4 8.19 0.57 28.44
CA GLU A 4 8.33 1.66 27.49
C GLU A 4 7.49 1.31 26.24
N ASN A 5 6.53 2.17 25.95
CA ASN A 5 5.63 2.03 24.83
C ASN A 5 6.43 2.33 23.55
N GLU A 6 7.29 1.40 23.14
CA GLU A 6 8.17 1.54 21.98
C GLU A 6 7.31 1.81 20.74
N LYS A 7 7.48 3.03 20.21
CA LYS A 7 6.65 3.61 19.15
C LYS A 7 6.72 2.74 17.90
N GLN A 8 5.58 2.17 17.51
CA GLN A 8 5.43 1.46 16.24
C GLN A 8 5.66 2.44 15.07
N THR A 9 6.47 2.04 14.07
CA THR A 9 6.67 2.85 12.87
C THR A 9 5.38 2.91 12.06
N VAL A 10 4.88 4.13 11.84
CA VAL A 10 3.70 4.42 11.03
C VAL A 10 4.10 5.34 9.89
N ILE A 11 3.74 4.96 8.67
CA ILE A 11 3.93 5.77 7.46
C ILE A 11 2.56 6.07 6.86
N THR A 12 2.32 7.34 6.53
CA THR A 12 1.10 7.81 5.88
C THR A 12 1.44 8.36 4.50
N LEU A 13 0.76 7.87 3.46
CA LEU A 13 0.98 8.26 2.07
C LEU A 13 -0.35 8.69 1.44
N ASN A 14 -0.32 9.67 0.56
CA ASN A 14 -1.46 9.91 -0.35
C ASN A 14 -1.46 8.87 -1.48
N ASP A 15 -2.48 8.89 -2.33
CA ASP A 15 -2.63 7.94 -3.44
C ASP A 15 -1.39 7.90 -4.36
N GLU A 16 -0.89 9.06 -4.80
CA GLU A 16 0.26 9.17 -5.70
C GLU A 16 1.56 8.64 -5.07
N SER A 17 1.82 9.01 -3.82
CA SER A 17 3.02 8.55 -3.10
C SER A 17 2.95 7.06 -2.81
N PHE A 18 1.76 6.51 -2.58
CA PHE A 18 1.58 5.08 -2.38
C PHE A 18 1.78 4.30 -3.68
N LYS A 19 1.24 4.78 -4.82
CA LYS A 19 1.54 4.22 -6.15
C LYS A 19 3.04 4.21 -6.44
N HIS A 20 3.72 5.30 -6.14
CA HIS A 20 5.17 5.36 -6.29
C HIS A 20 5.90 4.34 -5.40
N TYR A 21 5.50 4.22 -4.12
CA TYR A 21 6.01 3.20 -3.22
C TYR A 21 5.85 1.77 -3.79
N LEU A 22 4.66 1.45 -4.34
CA LEU A 22 4.39 0.14 -4.92
C LEU A 22 5.31 -0.15 -6.11
N ILE A 23 5.52 0.82 -7.01
CA ILE A 23 6.46 0.67 -8.14
C ILE A 23 7.89 0.48 -7.63
N GLU A 24 8.34 1.29 -6.67
CA GLU A 24 9.72 1.20 -6.20
C GLU A 24 10.01 -0.13 -5.50
N ARG A 25 9.03 -0.64 -4.75
CA ARG A 25 9.15 -1.86 -3.98
C ARG A 25 9.00 -3.13 -4.83
N TYR A 26 8.08 -3.11 -5.80
CA TYR A 26 7.64 -4.32 -6.51
C TYR A 26 7.81 -4.26 -8.04
N GLY A 27 8.10 -3.09 -8.62
CA GLY A 27 8.25 -2.90 -10.07
C GLY A 27 9.51 -3.53 -10.67
N ASP A 28 10.35 -4.19 -9.87
CA ASP A 28 11.47 -5.03 -10.32
C ASP A 28 11.40 -6.44 -9.70
N TYR A 29 10.23 -6.85 -9.20
CA TYR A 29 10.09 -8.14 -8.53
C TYR A 29 10.33 -9.28 -9.52
N ALA A 30 11.43 -10.03 -9.29
CA ALA A 30 12.02 -10.92 -10.28
C ALA A 30 11.11 -12.10 -10.70
N GLU A 31 10.14 -12.44 -9.85
CA GLU A 31 9.24 -13.59 -10.01
C GLU A 31 8.01 -13.30 -10.89
N ASN A 32 7.59 -12.03 -11.01
CA ASN A 32 6.45 -11.66 -11.87
C ASN A 32 6.95 -10.90 -13.11
N SER A 33 7.01 -11.61 -14.24
CA SER A 33 7.46 -11.07 -15.52
C SER A 33 6.66 -9.84 -15.97
N ASN A 34 5.40 -9.70 -15.52
CA ASN A 34 4.54 -8.56 -15.84
C ASN A 34 4.92 -7.28 -15.08
N TRP A 35 5.60 -7.38 -13.94
CA TRP A 35 5.91 -6.21 -13.11
C TRP A 35 7.30 -5.62 -13.36
N LYS A 36 8.23 -6.41 -13.93
CA LYS A 36 9.61 -6.00 -14.27
C LYS A 36 9.76 -4.75 -15.13
N ARG A 37 8.68 -4.28 -15.75
CA ARG A 37 8.67 -3.09 -16.62
C ARG A 37 7.94 -1.90 -16.01
N LEU A 38 7.42 -2.01 -14.78
CA LEU A 38 6.64 -0.95 -14.17
C LEU A 38 7.51 0.24 -13.74
N LYS A 39 8.78 0.02 -13.36
CA LYS A 39 9.70 1.13 -13.03
C LYS A 39 10.00 2.06 -14.22
N SER A 40 9.88 1.58 -15.45
CA SER A 40 10.10 2.37 -16.66
C SER A 40 8.80 2.80 -17.35
N ALA A 41 7.64 2.35 -16.86
CA ALA A 41 6.34 2.73 -17.38
C ALA A 41 5.85 4.03 -16.73
N SER A 42 5.14 4.87 -17.50
CA SER A 42 4.36 5.96 -16.90
C SER A 42 3.24 5.38 -16.03
N GLN A 43 3.01 5.96 -14.86
CA GLN A 43 1.98 5.49 -13.92
C GLN A 43 0.57 5.48 -14.56
N ASP A 44 0.30 6.42 -15.47
CA ASP A 44 -0.97 6.53 -16.18
C ASP A 44 -1.25 5.38 -17.15
N LEU A 45 -0.22 4.63 -17.52
CA LEU A 45 -0.32 3.47 -18.42
C LEU A 45 -0.47 2.14 -17.65
N ILE A 46 -0.34 2.18 -16.33
CA ILE A 46 -0.50 1.00 -15.48
C ILE A 46 -1.99 0.78 -15.24
N SER A 47 -2.46 -0.42 -15.59
CA SER A 47 -3.88 -0.75 -15.47
C SER A 47 -4.33 -0.75 -14.00
N PRO A 48 -5.60 -0.38 -13.70
CA PRO A 48 -6.15 -0.47 -12.35
C PRO A 48 -5.99 -1.85 -11.72
N GLU A 49 -6.12 -2.92 -12.50
CA GLU A 49 -5.97 -4.30 -12.02
C GLU A 49 -4.53 -4.56 -11.56
N THR A 50 -3.54 -4.00 -12.26
CA THR A 50 -2.12 -4.13 -11.89
C THR A 50 -1.88 -3.46 -10.53
N TRP A 51 -2.46 -2.28 -10.31
CA TRP A 51 -2.37 -1.61 -9.00
C TRP A 51 -2.99 -2.42 -7.88
N VAL A 52 -4.16 -3.02 -8.11
CA VAL A 52 -4.82 -3.91 -7.13
C VAL A 52 -3.92 -5.11 -6.80
N GLN A 53 -3.28 -5.73 -7.79
CA GLN A 53 -2.36 -6.84 -7.55
C GLN A 53 -1.13 -6.42 -6.72
N LEU A 54 -0.53 -5.27 -7.04
CA LEU A 54 0.59 -4.72 -6.26
C LEU A 54 0.19 -4.41 -4.82
N TYR A 55 -1.01 -3.86 -4.61
CA TYR A 55 -1.56 -3.63 -3.28
C TYR A 55 -1.73 -4.93 -2.49
N HIS A 56 -2.26 -5.99 -3.11
CA HIS A 56 -2.41 -7.28 -2.43
C HIS A 56 -1.06 -7.88 -2.03
N GLN A 57 -0.05 -7.76 -2.88
CA GLN A 57 1.31 -8.16 -2.52
C GLN A 57 1.85 -7.35 -1.35
N ALA A 58 1.71 -6.02 -1.39
CA ALA A 58 2.15 -5.14 -0.31
C ALA A 58 1.43 -5.45 1.02
N LYS A 59 0.11 -5.66 0.97
CA LYS A 59 -0.67 -6.06 2.15
C LYS A 59 -0.20 -7.40 2.69
N HIS A 60 0.05 -8.38 1.83
CA HIS A 60 0.55 -9.69 2.23
C HIS A 60 1.90 -9.57 2.94
N ASP A 61 2.89 -8.89 2.34
CA ASP A 61 4.22 -8.72 2.92
C ASP A 61 4.18 -8.00 4.29
N ILE A 62 3.39 -6.92 4.38
CA ILE A 62 3.26 -6.14 5.62
C ILE A 62 2.58 -6.97 6.71
N THR A 63 1.51 -7.70 6.38
CA THR A 63 0.78 -8.52 7.36
C THR A 63 1.56 -9.74 7.81
N GLN A 64 2.34 -10.37 6.93
CA GLN A 64 3.26 -11.47 7.29
C GLN A 64 4.28 -11.05 8.35
N LYS A 65 4.70 -9.78 8.35
CA LYS A 65 5.60 -9.20 9.35
C LYS A 65 4.88 -8.63 10.58
N GLY A 66 3.62 -8.98 10.79
CA GLY A 66 2.82 -8.49 11.92
C GLY A 66 2.37 -7.02 11.79
N GLY A 67 2.46 -6.44 10.60
CA GLY A 67 2.01 -5.08 10.30
C GLY A 67 0.57 -5.01 9.79
N SER A 68 0.13 -3.80 9.42
CA SER A 68 -1.16 -3.53 8.80
C SER A 68 -1.07 -2.48 7.70
N LEU A 69 -1.83 -2.65 6.62
CA LEU A 69 -2.02 -1.66 5.55
C LEU A 69 -3.51 -1.34 5.42
N ILE A 70 -3.88 -0.09 5.74
CA ILE A 70 -5.26 0.39 5.78
C ILE A 70 -5.41 1.61 4.86
N GLY A 71 -6.45 1.61 4.04
CA GLY A 71 -6.86 2.75 3.24
C GLY A 71 -7.84 3.64 3.99
N TYR A 72 -7.78 4.95 3.78
CA TYR A 72 -8.69 5.92 4.39
C TYR A 72 -9.27 6.84 3.32
N GLU A 73 -10.54 7.13 3.45
CA GLU A 73 -11.30 7.96 2.53
C GLU A 73 -12.05 9.04 3.31
N LEU A 74 -12.02 10.28 2.82
CA LEU A 74 -12.79 11.37 3.41
C LEU A 74 -14.08 11.58 2.62
N VAL A 75 -15.22 11.20 3.19
CA VAL A 75 -16.55 11.34 2.58
C VAL A 75 -17.41 12.21 3.48
N ASN A 76 -17.92 13.34 2.97
CA ASN A 76 -18.76 14.27 3.73
C ASN A 76 -18.13 14.68 5.09
N ASN A 77 -16.83 14.95 5.10
CA ASN A 77 -16.02 15.24 6.30
C ASN A 77 -15.94 14.10 7.34
N ILE A 78 -16.30 12.89 6.95
CA ILE A 78 -16.17 11.68 7.77
C ILE A 78 -15.01 10.85 7.21
N LEU A 79 -14.07 10.49 8.07
CA LEU A 79 -12.96 9.62 7.72
C LEU A 79 -13.38 8.15 7.84
N LEU A 80 -13.50 7.47 6.69
CA LEU A 80 -13.83 6.06 6.59
C LEU A 80 -12.53 5.25 6.44
N SER A 81 -12.44 4.11 7.14
CA SER A 81 -11.31 3.19 7.06
C SER A 81 -11.69 1.94 6.28
N HIS A 82 -10.79 1.50 5.40
CA HIS A 82 -10.96 0.37 4.51
C HIS A 82 -9.79 -0.60 4.66
N ASP A 83 -10.08 -1.83 5.09
CA ASP A 83 -9.07 -2.89 5.27
C ASP A 83 -8.82 -3.69 3.98
N GLY A 84 -9.26 -3.23 2.82
CA GLY A 84 -9.15 -4.00 1.58
C GLY A 84 -9.52 -3.20 0.36
N ILE A 85 -8.94 -3.60 -0.78
CA ILE A 85 -9.45 -3.27 -2.11
C ILE A 85 -10.00 -4.57 -2.69
N ASN A 86 -11.21 -4.54 -3.25
CA ASN A 86 -11.82 -5.75 -3.83
C ASN A 86 -11.46 -5.94 -5.31
N SER A 87 -11.73 -4.94 -6.16
CA SER A 87 -11.62 -5.13 -7.62
C SER A 87 -11.25 -3.87 -8.41
N HIS A 88 -11.37 -2.68 -7.82
CA HIS A 88 -11.07 -1.43 -8.49
C HIS A 88 -10.16 -0.57 -7.61
N TRP A 89 -9.16 0.06 -8.22
CA TRP A 89 -8.32 0.99 -7.48
C TRP A 89 -9.15 2.18 -6.98
N PRO A 90 -9.11 2.49 -5.67
CA PRO A 90 -9.90 3.57 -5.12
C PRO A 90 -9.34 4.93 -5.53
N MET A 91 -10.23 5.89 -5.80
CA MET A 91 -9.81 7.27 -6.03
C MET A 91 -9.58 7.99 -4.69
N ASN A 92 -8.46 8.72 -4.59
CA ASN A 92 -8.19 9.67 -3.50
C ASN A 92 -8.11 9.08 -2.08
N TRP A 93 -7.74 7.80 -1.95
CA TRP A 93 -7.46 7.26 -0.62
C TRP A 93 -6.10 7.73 -0.10
N MET A 94 -6.02 7.85 1.23
CA MET A 94 -4.75 7.89 1.95
C MET A 94 -4.44 6.51 2.50
N TRP A 95 -3.17 6.14 2.48
CA TRP A 95 -2.69 4.82 2.87
C TRP A 95 -1.87 4.92 4.15
N VAL A 96 -2.24 4.13 5.15
CA VAL A 96 -1.51 4.03 6.41
C VAL A 96 -0.91 2.65 6.53
N MET A 97 0.43 2.62 6.55
CA MET A 97 1.22 1.43 6.80
C MET A 97 1.74 1.44 8.22
N ARG A 98 1.47 0.37 8.95
CA ARG A 98 2.05 0.08 10.26
C ARG A 98 2.90 -1.16 10.11
N PHE A 99 4.15 -1.10 10.53
CA PHE A 99 5.03 -2.27 10.46
C PHE A 99 4.98 -3.00 11.80
N GLY A 100 4.94 -4.32 11.77
CA GLY A 100 5.00 -5.13 12.98
C GLY A 100 6.40 -5.14 13.59
N ARG A 101 6.52 -5.72 14.78
CA ARG A 101 7.81 -5.92 15.43
C ARG A 101 8.45 -7.17 14.81
N ASP A 102 9.62 -7.02 14.21
CA ASP A 102 10.53 -8.15 13.94
C ASP A 102 11.07 -8.70 15.28
#